data_AF-A0A8S3UYW3-F1
#
_entry.id   AF-A0A8S3UYW3-F1
#
_cell.length_a   1.000
_cell.length_b   1.000
_cell.length_c   1.000
_cell.angle_alpha   90.00
_cell.angle_beta   90.00
_cell.angle_gamma   90.00
#
_symmetry.space_group_name_H-M   'P 1'
#
loop_
_entity.id
_entity.type
_entity.pdbx_description
1 polymer ?
#
loop_
_entity_poly.entity_id
_entity_poly.type
_entity_poly.pdbx_seq_one_letter_code
_entity_poly.pdbx_strand_id
1 'polypeptide(L)'
;MNSTTTQCNSSSTYRNVPVLIDGAHGLGALDLDLKALDPDYYISNAHKWFCVPKGCAFMYVKKDLQSKTRPLIISHGFGSGFNSEFIWAGLHDYSPFLALHTVIDFWDSVGPSKIRQFMYGLCKKACYLLLKKWGTSLAAPEEMFGKENKGKLCANR
;
A
#
# COMPACT_ATOMS: atom_id res chain seq x y z
N MET A 1 -7.92 14.57 27.26
CA MET A 1 -7.78 14.91 25.82
C MET A 1 -7.49 13.61 25.09
N ASN A 2 -8.55 12.92 24.66
CA ASN A 2 -8.45 11.58 24.07
C ASN A 2 -8.39 11.73 22.55
N SER A 3 -7.21 11.50 21.98
CA SER A 3 -7.03 11.43 20.54
C SER A 3 -7.70 10.15 20.02
N THR A 4 -8.88 10.29 19.43
CA THR A 4 -9.58 9.24 18.67
C THR A 4 -8.77 8.92 17.41
N THR A 5 -7.75 8.08 17.55
CA THR A 5 -7.21 7.36 16.41
C THR A 5 -8.18 6.22 16.14
N THR A 6 -8.98 6.34 15.08
CA THR A 6 -9.77 5.21 14.56
C THR A 6 -8.79 4.15 14.06
N GLN A 7 -8.32 3.29 14.95
CA GLN A 7 -7.67 2.04 14.57
C GLN A 7 -8.75 1.17 13.96
N CYS A 8 -8.64 0.92 12.66
CA CYS A 8 -9.38 -0.16 12.01
C CYS A 8 -8.74 -1.48 12.48
N ASN A 9 -9.13 -1.97 13.65
CA ASN A 9 -8.79 -3.33 14.08
C ASN A 9 -9.52 -4.29 13.14
N SER A 10 -8.86 -4.71 12.06
CA SER A 10 -9.50 -5.54 11.03
C SER A 10 -9.61 -7.03 11.39
N SER A 11 -9.35 -7.38 12.65
CA SER A 11 -9.89 -8.61 13.22
C SER A 11 -11.41 -8.50 13.27
N SER A 12 -12.08 -9.15 12.31
CA SER A 12 -13.52 -9.41 12.26
C SER A 12 -14.06 -9.93 13.61
N THR A 13 -14.40 -9.04 14.53
CA THR A 13 -14.97 -9.43 15.84
C THR A 13 -16.49 -9.47 15.86
N TYR A 14 -17.18 -8.94 14.82
CA TYR A 14 -18.63 -8.83 14.85
C TYR A 14 -19.40 -9.87 14.01
N ARG A 15 -18.83 -10.46 12.93
CA ARG A 15 -19.56 -11.41 12.04
C ARG A 15 -18.74 -12.52 11.34
N ASN A 16 -17.46 -12.72 11.65
CA ASN A 16 -16.61 -13.72 10.93
C ASN A 16 -16.64 -13.58 9.39
N VAL A 17 -16.66 -12.34 8.88
CA VAL A 17 -16.66 -12.05 7.44
C VAL A 17 -15.25 -11.67 7.01
N PRO A 18 -14.65 -12.35 6.02
CA PRO A 18 -13.33 -11.99 5.52
C PRO A 18 -13.32 -10.58 4.93
N VAL A 19 -12.30 -9.79 5.24
CA VAL A 19 -12.13 -8.42 4.75
C VAL A 19 -10.99 -8.34 3.73
N LEU A 20 -11.32 -7.92 2.51
CA LEU A 20 -10.34 -7.55 1.50
C LEU A 20 -10.22 -6.04 1.42
N ILE A 21 -9.00 -5.54 1.60
CA ILE A 21 -8.68 -4.13 1.45
C ILE A 21 -8.09 -3.92 0.05
N ASP A 22 -8.83 -3.18 -0.79
CA ASP A 22 -8.28 -2.60 -2.02
C ASP A 22 -7.43 -1.38 -1.64
N GLY A 23 -6.14 -1.64 -1.51
CA GLY A 23 -5.12 -0.65 -1.23
C GLY A 23 -4.39 -0.22 -2.49
N ALA A 24 -4.99 -0.21 -3.69
CA ALA A 24 -4.29 0.08 -4.94
C ALA A 24 -3.45 1.38 -4.91
N HIS A 25 -3.85 2.37 -4.12
CA HIS A 25 -3.12 3.64 -3.92
C HIS A 25 -2.24 3.68 -2.66
N GLY A 26 -2.02 2.55 -1.97
CA GLY A 26 -1.33 2.49 -0.68
C GLY A 26 0.19 2.31 -0.76
N LEU A 27 0.68 1.35 -1.56
CA LEU A 27 2.12 1.05 -1.64
C LEU A 27 2.90 2.28 -2.12
N GLY A 28 3.95 2.65 -1.39
CA GLY A 28 4.76 3.84 -1.66
C GLY A 28 4.15 5.14 -1.13
N ALA A 29 2.86 5.37 -1.33
CA ALA A 29 2.18 6.59 -0.89
C ALA A 29 1.96 6.67 0.62
N LEU A 30 1.63 5.54 1.26
CA LEU A 30 1.34 5.46 2.69
C LEU A 30 2.48 4.77 3.45
N ASP A 31 2.62 5.13 4.72
CA ASP A 31 3.43 4.36 5.67
C ASP A 31 2.62 3.18 6.20
N LEU A 32 2.49 2.16 5.35
CA LEU A 32 1.62 1.03 5.56
C LEU A 32 2.26 0.00 6.50
N ASP A 33 1.64 -0.22 7.65
CA ASP A 33 1.95 -1.34 8.54
C ASP A 33 0.82 -2.39 8.45
N LEU A 34 1.07 -3.44 7.65
CA LEU A 34 0.12 -4.54 7.47
C LEU A 34 -0.06 -5.39 8.73
N LYS A 35 0.93 -5.40 9.65
CA LYS A 35 0.81 -6.14 10.92
C LYS A 35 -0.12 -5.40 11.87
N ALA A 36 0.02 -4.08 11.95
CA ALA A 36 -0.88 -3.24 12.74
C ALA A 36 -2.30 -3.19 12.14
N LEU A 37 -2.41 -3.20 10.81
CA LEU A 37 -3.70 -3.23 10.13
C LEU A 37 -4.41 -4.58 10.30
N ASP A 38 -3.66 -5.69 10.29
CA ASP A 38 -4.11 -7.09 10.42
C ASP A 38 -5.22 -7.55 9.44
N PRO A 39 -5.17 -7.22 8.14
CA PRO A 39 -6.24 -7.58 7.21
C PRO A 39 -6.26 -9.08 6.91
N ASP A 40 -7.41 -9.60 6.47
CA ASP A 40 -7.48 -10.94 5.90
C ASP A 40 -6.79 -10.98 4.52
N TYR A 41 -7.10 -9.97 3.69
CA TYR A 41 -6.50 -9.75 2.38
C TYR A 41 -6.18 -8.28 2.17
N TYR A 42 -5.04 -7.98 1.54
CA TYR A 42 -4.67 -6.64 1.12
C TYR A 42 -4.01 -6.69 -0.24
N ILE A 43 -4.43 -5.82 -1.17
CA ILE A 43 -3.85 -5.73 -2.51
C ILE A 43 -3.41 -4.30 -2.77
N SER A 44 -2.24 -4.11 -3.40
CA SER A 44 -1.84 -2.79 -3.89
C SER A 44 -1.01 -2.87 -5.15
N ASN A 45 -1.12 -1.83 -5.98
CA ASN A 45 -0.33 -1.70 -7.20
C ASN A 45 1.08 -1.23 -6.86
N ALA A 46 2.08 -1.94 -7.36
CA ALA A 46 3.47 -1.48 -7.31
C ALA A 46 3.76 -0.49 -8.45
N HIS A 47 3.00 -0.58 -9.54
CA HIS A 47 3.17 0.28 -10.71
C HIS A 47 2.50 1.66 -10.65
N LYS A 48 1.95 2.03 -9.49
CA LYS A 48 1.41 3.37 -9.24
C LYS A 48 2.46 4.21 -8.52
N TRP A 49 2.26 4.48 -7.24
CA TRP A 49 3.11 5.37 -6.45
C TRP A 49 4.48 4.78 -6.17
N PHE A 50 4.64 3.46 -6.25
CA PHE A 50 5.92 2.81 -6.03
C PHE A 50 6.79 2.75 -7.29
N CYS A 51 6.31 3.20 -8.45
CA CYS A 51 7.08 3.39 -9.69
C CYS A 51 7.68 2.12 -10.32
N VAL A 52 7.15 0.93 -9.99
CA VAL A 52 7.51 -0.31 -10.72
C VAL A 52 6.90 -0.28 -12.13
N PRO A 53 7.49 -0.95 -13.14
CA PRO A 53 6.84 -1.07 -14.44
C PRO A 53 5.42 -1.63 -14.35
N LYS A 54 4.55 -1.24 -15.30
CA LYS A 54 3.15 -1.68 -15.36
C LYS A 54 3.07 -3.21 -15.39
N GLY A 55 2.05 -3.76 -14.74
CA GLY A 55 1.87 -5.21 -14.59
C GLY A 55 2.33 -5.78 -13.25
N CYS A 56 2.87 -4.96 -12.34
CA CYS A 56 3.25 -5.39 -10.99
C CYS A 56 2.30 -4.88 -9.89
N ALA A 57 1.87 -5.80 -9.03
CA ALA A 57 1.11 -5.54 -7.81
C ALA A 57 1.59 -6.50 -6.71
N PHE A 58 1.36 -6.16 -5.45
CA PHE A 58 1.55 -7.07 -4.33
C PHE A 58 0.20 -7.48 -3.75
N MET A 59 0.13 -8.72 -3.31
CA MET A 59 -1.00 -9.28 -2.58
C MET A 59 -0.50 -9.85 -1.25
N TYR A 60 -1.09 -9.39 -0.16
CA TYR A 60 -0.94 -9.97 1.15
C TYR A 60 -2.19 -10.79 1.48
N VAL A 61 -1.96 -12.00 1.99
CA VAL A 61 -3.01 -12.91 2.48
C VAL A 61 -2.58 -13.40 3.85
N LYS A 62 -3.47 -13.26 4.83
CA LYS A 62 -3.25 -13.75 6.19
C LYS A 62 -2.89 -15.23 6.17
N LYS A 63 -1.91 -15.62 6.98
CA LYS A 63 -1.28 -16.95 6.92
C LYS A 63 -2.29 -18.11 6.93
N ASP A 64 -3.30 -18.02 7.79
CA ASP A 64 -4.33 -19.06 7.96
C ASP A 64 -5.34 -19.13 6.80
N LEU A 65 -5.34 -18.12 5.91
CA LEU A 65 -6.17 -18.06 4.71
C LEU A 65 -5.44 -18.54 3.46
N GLN A 66 -4.10 -18.53 3.44
CA GLN A 66 -3.30 -18.94 2.27
C GLN A 66 -3.62 -20.37 1.80
N SER A 67 -3.97 -21.29 2.69
CA SER A 67 -4.35 -22.66 2.31
C SER A 67 -5.71 -22.75 1.61
N LYS A 68 -6.57 -21.73 1.76
CA LYS A 68 -7.92 -21.65 1.19
C LYS A 68 -8.01 -20.73 -0.03
N THR A 69 -6.99 -19.90 -0.24
CA THR A 69 -6.91 -18.97 -1.37
C THR A 69 -6.20 -19.64 -2.55
N ARG A 70 -6.83 -19.64 -3.73
CA ARG A 70 -6.29 -20.25 -4.95
C ARG A 70 -6.29 -19.26 -6.11
N PRO A 71 -5.30 -19.31 -7.01
CA PRO A 71 -5.32 -18.50 -8.22
C PRO A 71 -6.47 -18.96 -9.12
N LEU A 72 -7.05 -18.03 -9.89
CA LEU A 72 -8.05 -18.37 -10.91
C LEU A 72 -7.45 -19.18 -12.05
N ILE A 73 -6.19 -18.89 -12.39
CA ILE A 73 -5.44 -19.54 -13.47
C ILE A 73 -4.51 -20.57 -12.84
N ILE A 74 -4.67 -21.83 -13.19
CA ILE A 74 -3.85 -22.94 -12.72
C ILE A 74 -2.83 -23.29 -13.81
N SER A 75 -1.55 -23.36 -13.45
CA SER A 75 -0.47 -23.76 -14.36
C SER A 75 0.70 -24.38 -13.58
N HIS A 76 1.95 -24.17 -14.00
CA HIS A 76 3.14 -24.92 -13.58
C HIS A 76 3.44 -24.86 -12.06
N GLY A 77 2.95 -23.84 -11.36
CA GLY A 77 3.16 -23.69 -9.91
C GLY A 77 2.18 -24.46 -9.02
N PHE A 78 1.17 -25.12 -9.61
CA PHE A 78 0.11 -25.79 -8.85
C PHE A 78 0.66 -26.84 -7.86
N GLY A 79 0.22 -26.78 -6.60
CA GLY A 79 0.66 -27.71 -5.55
C GLY A 79 2.07 -27.45 -5.02
N SER A 80 2.78 -26.43 -5.52
CA SER A 80 4.15 -26.08 -5.11
C SER A 80 4.20 -24.95 -4.06
N GLY A 81 3.09 -24.73 -3.36
CA GLY A 81 2.96 -23.71 -2.31
C GLY A 81 2.39 -22.38 -2.81
N PHE A 82 1.83 -21.60 -1.87
CA PHE A 82 1.02 -20.41 -2.16
C PHE A 82 1.66 -19.46 -3.18
N ASN A 83 2.90 -19.00 -2.96
CA ASN A 83 3.55 -18.08 -3.89
C ASN A 83 3.77 -18.69 -5.28
N SER A 84 4.14 -19.97 -5.35
CA SER A 84 4.37 -20.65 -6.62
C SER A 84 3.10 -20.72 -7.46
N GLU A 85 1.97 -21.05 -6.82
CA GLU A 85 0.66 -21.11 -7.47
C GLU A 85 0.26 -19.77 -8.10
N PHE A 86 0.58 -18.65 -7.45
CA PHE A 86 0.23 -17.31 -7.94
C PHE A 86 1.22 -16.71 -8.94
N ILE A 87 2.51 -17.08 -8.89
CA ILE A 87 3.53 -16.56 -9.81
C ILE A 87 3.45 -17.26 -11.17
N TRP A 88 3.32 -18.58 -11.18
CA TRP A 88 3.40 -19.38 -12.41
C TRP A 88 2.03 -19.61 -13.04
N ALA A 89 1.36 -18.54 -13.45
CA ALA A 89 0.01 -18.54 -14.03
C ALA A 89 0.00 -18.65 -15.57
N GLY A 90 1.05 -19.19 -16.18
CA GLY A 90 1.22 -19.32 -17.63
C GLY A 90 2.38 -18.49 -18.18
N LEU A 91 2.42 -18.30 -19.51
CA LEU A 91 3.41 -17.46 -20.16
C LEU A 91 3.10 -15.98 -19.86
N HIS A 92 4.01 -15.32 -19.16
CA HIS A 92 3.86 -13.93 -18.72
C HIS A 92 5.17 -13.17 -18.91
N ASP A 93 5.08 -11.85 -19.10
CA ASP A 93 6.24 -10.97 -19.04
C ASP A 93 6.57 -10.66 -17.57
N TYR A 94 7.64 -11.29 -17.06
CA TYR A 94 8.08 -11.11 -15.68
C TYR A 94 8.98 -9.89 -15.47
N SER A 95 9.29 -9.11 -16.52
CA SER A 95 10.15 -7.93 -16.44
C SER A 95 9.73 -6.94 -15.34
N PRO A 96 8.42 -6.65 -15.12
CA PRO A 96 7.99 -5.79 -14.02
C PRO A 96 8.34 -6.33 -12.64
N PHE A 97 8.26 -7.65 -12.42
CA PHE A 97 8.59 -8.27 -11.13
C PHE A 97 10.10 -8.25 -10.91
N LEU A 98 10.87 -8.52 -11.97
CA LEU A 98 12.32 -8.48 -11.92
C LEU A 98 12.83 -7.06 -11.66
N ALA A 99 12.17 -6.01 -12.12
CA ALA A 99 12.55 -4.62 -11.84
C ALA A 99 12.29 -4.16 -10.39
N LEU A 100 11.57 -4.96 -9.58
CA LEU A 100 11.17 -4.57 -8.23
C LEU A 100 12.37 -4.26 -7.32
N HIS A 101 13.46 -5.03 -7.42
CA HIS A 101 14.65 -4.80 -6.61
C HIS A 101 15.30 -3.44 -6.90
N THR A 102 15.45 -3.08 -8.17
CA THR A 102 16.02 -1.79 -8.58
C THR A 102 15.21 -0.62 -8.06
N VAL A 103 13.88 -0.76 -8.05
CA VAL A 103 12.98 0.26 -7.52
C VAL A 103 13.09 0.36 -6.01
N ILE A 104 13.16 -0.77 -5.29
CA ILE A 104 13.38 -0.79 -3.84
C ILE A 104 14.70 -0.09 -3.50
N ASP A 105 15.79 -0.43 -4.19
CA ASP A 105 17.11 0.19 -3.98
C ASP A 105 17.07 1.70 -4.20
N PHE A 106 16.34 2.16 -5.23
CA PHE A 106 16.13 3.60 -5.45
C PHE A 106 15.37 4.24 -4.29
N TRP A 107 14.26 3.64 -3.85
CA TRP A 107 13.45 4.15 -2.74
C TRP A 107 14.28 4.26 -1.45
N ASP A 108 15.07 3.24 -1.15
CA ASP A 108 15.94 3.21 0.03
C ASP A 108 17.06 4.24 -0.07
N SER A 109 17.65 4.44 -1.25
CA SER A 109 18.71 5.45 -1.47
C SER A 109 18.24 6.89 -1.25
N VAL A 110 16.98 7.19 -1.54
CA VAL A 110 16.38 8.52 -1.35
C VAL A 110 15.81 8.68 0.06
N GLY A 111 15.33 7.59 0.65
CA GLY A 111 14.61 7.55 1.92
C GLY A 111 13.08 7.57 1.72
N PRO A 112 12.36 6.47 1.98
CA PRO A 112 10.91 6.37 1.75
C PRO A 112 10.08 7.47 2.43
N SER A 113 10.44 7.85 3.67
CA SER A 113 9.77 8.93 4.39
C SER A 113 9.94 10.28 3.71
N LYS A 114 11.12 10.57 3.13
CA LYS A 114 11.40 11.81 2.41
C LYS A 114 10.57 11.91 1.13
N ILE A 115 10.45 10.81 0.38
CA ILE A 115 9.60 10.72 -0.82
C ILE A 115 8.14 11.00 -0.43
N ARG A 116 7.61 10.33 0.59
CA ARG A 116 6.22 10.52 1.04
C ARG A 116 5.94 11.93 1.53
N GLN A 117 6.84 12.51 2.33
CA GLN A 117 6.71 13.88 2.82
C GLN A 117 6.72 14.89 1.67
N PHE A 118 7.56 14.68 0.66
CA PHE A 118 7.56 15.51 -0.54
C PHE A 118 6.23 15.42 -1.30
N MET A 119 5.74 14.20 -1.58
CA MET A 119 4.48 13.99 -2.29
C MET A 119 3.30 14.62 -1.54
N TYR A 120 3.18 14.36 -0.23
CA TYR A 120 2.12 14.92 0.62
C TYR A 120 2.21 16.46 0.70
N GLY A 121 3.41 16.99 0.96
CA GLY A 121 3.64 18.42 1.08
C GLY A 121 3.34 19.18 -0.22
N LEU A 122 3.71 18.62 -1.36
CA LEU A 122 3.41 19.20 -2.67
C LEU A 122 1.90 19.20 -2.95
N CYS A 123 1.23 18.06 -2.72
CA CYS A 123 -0.22 17.95 -2.89
C CYS A 123 -0.96 18.95 -2.02
N LYS A 124 -0.62 19.03 -0.74
CA LYS A 124 -1.22 19.97 0.22
C LYS A 124 -1.04 21.43 -0.20
N LYS A 125 0.18 21.82 -0.60
CA LYS A 125 0.48 23.18 -1.09
C LYS A 125 -0.35 23.51 -2.34
N ALA A 126 -0.44 22.58 -3.29
CA ALA A 126 -1.24 22.76 -4.49
C ALA A 126 -2.73 22.90 -4.16
N CYS A 127 -3.27 22.07 -3.28
CA CYS A 127 -4.66 22.18 -2.82
C CYS A 127 -4.97 23.57 -2.25
N TYR A 128 -4.19 24.08 -1.29
CA TYR A 128 -4.47 25.41 -0.72
C TYR A 128 -4.30 26.55 -1.72
N LEU A 129 -3.36 26.44 -2.65
CA LEU A 129 -3.22 27.41 -3.73
C LEU A 129 -4.51 27.49 -4.56
N LEU A 130 -5.08 26.32 -4.91
CA LEU A 130 -6.31 26.21 -5.69
C LEU A 130 -7.54 26.70 -4.92
N LEU A 131 -7.69 26.30 -3.64
CA LEU A 131 -8.77 26.79 -2.78
C LEU A 131 -8.78 28.31 -2.68
N LYS A 132 -7.61 28.92 -2.45
CA LYS A 132 -7.46 30.36 -2.39
C LYS A 132 -7.82 31.03 -3.72
N LYS A 133 -7.41 30.44 -4.85
CA LYS A 133 -7.64 31.02 -6.18
C LYS A 133 -9.09 30.93 -6.63
N TRP A 134 -9.77 29.84 -6.28
CA TRP A 134 -11.15 29.59 -6.68
C TRP A 134 -12.20 30.00 -5.64
N GLY A 135 -11.79 30.34 -4.42
CA GLY A 135 -12.73 30.69 -3.35
C GLY A 135 -13.59 29.50 -2.92
N THR A 136 -13.05 28.28 -3.01
CA THR A 136 -13.75 27.03 -2.71
C THR A 136 -13.26 26.41 -1.39
N SER A 137 -13.91 25.33 -0.96
CA SER A 137 -13.55 24.54 0.22
C SER A 137 -13.01 23.15 -0.18
N LEU A 138 -12.38 22.47 0.78
CA LEU A 138 -11.98 21.07 0.61
C LEU A 138 -13.20 20.18 0.38
N ALA A 139 -13.08 19.21 -0.52
CA ALA A 139 -14.12 18.21 -0.77
C ALA A 139 -14.24 17.15 0.34
N ALA A 140 -13.20 17.01 1.17
CA ALA A 140 -13.16 16.11 2.30
C ALA A 140 -12.36 16.75 3.46
N PRO A 141 -12.59 16.34 4.72
CA PRO A 141 -11.78 16.78 5.85
C PRO A 141 -10.28 16.53 5.62
N GLU A 142 -9.43 17.41 6.14
CA GLU A 142 -7.99 17.37 5.89
C GLU A 142 -7.33 16.08 6.40
N GLU A 143 -7.91 15.50 7.46
CA GLU A 143 -7.48 14.25 8.06
C GLU A 143 -7.61 13.05 7.10
N MET A 144 -8.46 13.16 6.07
CA MET A 144 -8.66 12.13 5.06
C MET A 144 -7.60 12.16 3.95
N PHE A 145 -6.73 13.18 3.87
CA PHE A 145 -5.66 13.26 2.87
C PHE A 145 -4.38 12.51 3.25
N GLY A 146 -4.43 11.71 4.33
CA GLY A 146 -3.26 11.02 4.90
C GLY A 146 -2.55 11.89 5.94
N LYS A 147 -1.93 11.24 6.93
CA LYS A 147 -1.21 11.95 7.99
C LYS A 147 0.20 12.29 7.51
N GLU A 148 0.62 13.52 7.78
CA GLU A 148 2.04 13.85 7.80
C GLU A 148 2.67 13.02 8.92
N ASN A 149 3.48 12.02 8.55
CA ASN A 149 4.38 11.41 9.51
C ASN A 149 5.36 12.49 9.92
N LYS A 150 5.06 13.16 11.05
CA LYS A 150 6.05 13.86 11.85
C LYS A 150 7.06 12.80 12.24
N GLY A 151 8.03 12.56 11.35
CA GLY A 151 9.16 11.72 11.66
C GLY A 151 9.66 12.18 13.02
N LYS A 152 9.97 11.23 13.90
CA LYS A 152 10.99 11.50 14.88
C LYS A 152 12.19 11.95 14.05
N LEU A 153 12.35 13.26 13.86
CA LEU A 153 13.65 13.86 13.59
C LEU A 153 14.56 13.16 14.58
N CYS A 154 15.53 12.39 14.08
CA CYS A 154 16.50 11.73 14.91
C CYS A 154 17.08 12.80 15.84
N ALA A 155 16.56 12.82 17.07
CA ALA A 155 17.17 13.53 18.16
C ALA A 155 18.34 12.64 18.56
N ASN A 156 19.54 13.11 18.20
CA ASN A 156 20.85 12.66 18.65
C ASN A 156 21.59 11.62 17.77
N ARG A 157 22.68 12.16 17.19
CA ARG A 157 24.00 11.57 16.91
C ARG A 157 24.12 10.59 15.75
#